data_AF-A0A660NI09-F1
#
_entry.id   AF-A0A660NI09-F1
#
_cell.length_a   1.000
_cell.length_b   1.000
_cell.length_c   1.000
_cell.angle_alpha   90.00
_cell.angle_beta   90.00
_cell.angle_gamma   90.00
#
_symmetry.space_group_name_H-M   'P 1'
#
loop_
_entity.id
_entity.type
_entity.pdbx_description
1 polymer ?
#
loop_
_entity_poly.entity_id
_entity_poly.type
_entity_poly.pdbx_seq_one_letter_code
_entity_poly.pdbx_strand_id
1 'polypeptide(L)'
;MSNKEQVRKVPLAINWNRLQDEKDLEVWNRLTANFWLPEKVPLSNDVQSWATLREEEQTLTIRVFTGLTLLDTIQNTVGAPSMMVDAQTPHEEAVLTNIAFMEAVHARSYSSIFSTLCSTKEVDEAFRWSEENPQLQAKARLILEEYDAASDPLQRKIASVFLESFLFYSGFYLPMYWSSRGKLTNT
;
A
#
# COMPACT_ATOMS: atom_id res chain seq x y z
N MET A 1 -0.69 -6.58 -46.54
CA MET A 1 0.50 -5.87 -45.99
C MET A 1 0.95 -6.64 -44.77
N SER A 2 2.20 -7.10 -44.78
CA SER A 2 2.75 -8.15 -43.92
C SER A 2 2.81 -7.73 -42.44
N ASN A 3 2.30 -8.63 -41.60
CA ASN A 3 2.32 -8.64 -40.15
C ASN A 3 3.78 -8.78 -39.68
N LYS A 4 4.44 -7.68 -39.26
CA LYS A 4 5.76 -7.76 -38.63
C LYS A 4 5.56 -8.28 -37.22
N GLU A 5 5.99 -9.52 -36.97
CA GLU A 5 6.15 -10.06 -35.62
C GLU A 5 7.01 -9.07 -34.80
N GLN A 6 6.42 -8.44 -33.79
CA GLN A 6 7.19 -7.73 -32.77
C GLN A 6 7.98 -8.78 -31.99
N VAL A 7 9.26 -8.94 -32.34
CA VAL A 7 10.20 -9.76 -31.58
C VAL A 7 10.34 -9.15 -30.19
N ARG A 8 9.84 -9.85 -29.16
CA ARG A 8 9.97 -9.43 -27.76
C ARG A 8 11.45 -9.38 -27.40
N LYS A 9 11.95 -8.21 -26.98
CA LYS A 9 13.32 -8.08 -26.49
C LYS A 9 13.53 -8.99 -25.27
N VAL A 10 14.62 -9.76 -25.29
CA VAL A 10 15.05 -10.54 -24.13
C VAL A 10 15.72 -9.59 -23.13
N PRO A 11 15.28 -9.55 -21.86
CA PRO A 11 15.93 -8.72 -20.85
C PRO A 11 17.36 -9.22 -20.55
N LEU A 12 18.24 -8.31 -20.18
CA LEU A 12 19.59 -8.65 -19.74
C LEU A 12 19.54 -9.23 -18.32
N ALA A 13 20.46 -10.15 -18.01
CA ALA A 13 20.60 -10.65 -16.65
C ALA A 13 21.14 -9.56 -15.71
N ILE A 14 20.48 -9.37 -14.58
CA ILE A 14 20.90 -8.43 -13.53
C ILE A 14 22.19 -8.92 -12.85
N ASN A 15 23.15 -8.01 -12.60
CA ASN A 15 24.39 -8.31 -11.90
C ASN A 15 24.52 -7.44 -10.64
N TRP A 16 24.23 -8.01 -9.48
CA TRP A 16 24.33 -7.32 -8.18
C TRP A 16 25.78 -7.02 -7.74
N ASN A 17 26.78 -7.54 -8.45
CA ASN A 17 28.20 -7.17 -8.23
C ASN A 17 28.64 -5.96 -9.07
N ARG A 18 27.76 -5.41 -9.91
CA ARG A 18 28.03 -4.22 -10.74
C ARG A 18 26.82 -3.29 -10.69
N LEU A 19 26.80 -2.44 -9.68
CA LEU A 19 25.74 -1.46 -9.46
C LEU A 19 25.92 -0.24 -10.37
N GLN A 20 24.80 0.33 -10.79
CA GLN A 20 24.75 1.62 -11.49
C GLN A 20 24.49 2.75 -10.50
N ASP A 21 23.68 2.49 -9.48
CA ASP A 21 23.46 3.36 -8.32
C ASP A 21 23.60 2.51 -7.03
N GLU A 22 24.37 2.99 -6.07
CA GLU A 22 24.56 2.31 -4.78
C GLU A 22 23.28 2.36 -3.92
N LYS A 23 22.40 3.34 -4.17
CA LYS A 23 21.14 3.49 -3.44
C LYS A 23 20.22 2.29 -3.64
N ASP A 24 20.23 1.67 -4.82
CA ASP A 24 19.43 0.48 -5.12
C ASP A 24 19.72 -0.66 -4.13
N LEU A 25 21.00 -0.93 -3.86
CA LEU A 25 21.40 -1.98 -2.93
C LEU A 25 21.09 -1.60 -1.47
N GLU A 26 21.28 -0.34 -1.10
CA GLU A 26 20.93 0.14 0.25
C GLU A 26 19.43 -0.03 0.53
N VAL A 27 18.58 0.40 -0.40
CA VAL A 27 17.12 0.32 -0.28
C VAL A 27 16.67 -1.14 -0.31
N TRP A 28 17.18 -1.94 -1.24
CA TRP A 28 16.90 -3.39 -1.29
C TRP A 28 17.18 -4.06 0.06
N ASN A 29 18.36 -3.84 0.62
CA ASN A 29 18.75 -4.42 1.90
C ASN A 29 17.83 -3.94 3.04
N ARG A 30 17.45 -2.65 3.04
CA ARG A 30 16.57 -2.10 4.07
C ARG A 30 15.16 -2.71 4.01
N LEU A 31 14.56 -2.75 2.83
CA LEU A 31 13.19 -3.26 2.66
C LEU A 31 13.12 -4.76 2.96
N THR A 32 14.07 -5.54 2.45
CA THR A 32 14.09 -7.00 2.67
C THR A 32 14.42 -7.37 4.12
N ALA A 33 15.30 -6.63 4.80
CA ALA A 33 15.59 -6.86 6.22
C ALA A 33 14.38 -6.54 7.13
N ASN A 34 13.52 -5.61 6.70
CA ASN A 34 12.32 -5.21 7.43
C ASN A 34 11.06 -6.01 7.02
N PHE A 35 11.22 -7.11 6.27
CA PHE A 35 10.09 -7.96 5.90
C PHE A 35 9.30 -8.44 7.13
N TRP A 36 7.98 -8.27 7.07
CA TRP A 36 7.06 -8.65 8.11
C TRP A 36 5.80 -9.30 7.53
N LEU A 37 5.06 -10.01 8.39
CA LEU A 37 3.77 -10.59 8.09
C LEU A 37 2.82 -10.27 9.25
N PRO A 38 1.54 -9.98 8.97
CA PRO A 38 0.59 -9.56 10.01
C PRO A 38 0.38 -10.63 11.09
N GLU A 39 0.57 -11.91 10.79
CA GLU A 39 0.49 -13.02 11.76
C GLU A 39 1.51 -12.90 12.91
N LYS A 40 2.58 -12.11 12.74
CA LYS A 40 3.59 -11.92 13.79
C LYS A 40 3.12 -10.96 14.88
N VAL A 41 2.02 -10.25 14.68
CA VAL A 41 1.48 -9.25 15.61
C VAL A 41 0.28 -9.85 16.37
N PRO A 42 0.30 -9.92 17.71
CA PRO A 42 -0.76 -10.57 18.48
C PRO A 42 -1.98 -9.65 18.68
N LEU A 43 -2.74 -9.43 17.60
CA LEU A 43 -3.90 -8.53 17.58
C LEU A 43 -5.02 -8.90 18.57
N SER A 44 -5.11 -10.17 18.99
CA SER A 44 -6.09 -10.61 19.99
C SER A 44 -5.94 -9.92 21.34
N ASN A 45 -4.75 -9.39 21.66
CA ASN A 45 -4.51 -8.62 22.87
C ASN A 45 -5.28 -7.29 22.88
N ASP A 46 -5.71 -6.79 21.73
CA ASP A 46 -6.43 -5.52 21.61
C ASP A 46 -7.96 -5.67 21.71
N VAL A 47 -8.51 -6.89 21.76
CA VAL A 47 -9.97 -7.14 21.80
C VAL A 47 -10.65 -6.43 22.97
N GLN A 48 -10.05 -6.47 24.17
CA GLN A 48 -10.60 -5.77 25.33
C GLN A 48 -10.53 -4.26 25.17
N SER A 49 -9.44 -3.73 24.61
CA SER A 49 -9.30 -2.30 24.32
C SER A 49 -10.34 -1.86 23.27
N TRP A 50 -10.54 -2.66 22.21
CA TRP A 50 -11.52 -2.42 21.16
C TRP A 50 -12.95 -2.30 21.71
N ALA A 51 -13.32 -3.20 22.64
CA ALA A 51 -14.63 -3.18 23.30
C ALA A 51 -14.88 -1.93 24.17
N THR A 52 -13.86 -1.14 24.49
CA THR A 52 -14.01 0.12 25.24
C THR A 52 -14.28 1.34 24.36
N LEU A 53 -14.19 1.19 23.03
CA LEU A 53 -14.49 2.27 22.10
C LEU A 53 -16.00 2.44 21.95
N ARG A 54 -16.44 3.68 21.74
CA ARG A 54 -17.84 3.96 21.36
C ARG A 54 -18.09 3.47 19.93
N GLU A 55 -19.35 3.22 19.59
CA GLU A 55 -19.74 2.68 18.27
C GLU A 55 -19.24 3.57 17.12
N GLU A 56 -19.28 4.89 17.29
CA GLU A 56 -18.76 5.84 16.30
C GLU A 56 -17.22 5.82 16.20
N GLU A 57 -16.51 5.51 17.28
CA GLU A 57 -15.04 5.37 17.29
C GLU A 57 -14.61 4.07 16.60
N GLN A 58 -15.37 2.99 16.80
CA GLN A 58 -15.19 1.73 16.08
C GLN A 58 -15.47 1.92 14.60
N THR A 59 -16.61 2.50 14.25
CA THR A 59 -16.99 2.79 12.85
C THR A 59 -15.95 3.66 12.15
N LEU A 60 -15.46 4.71 12.82
CA LEU A 60 -14.39 5.56 12.31
C LEU A 60 -13.12 4.74 12.04
N THR A 61 -12.71 3.90 13.00
CA THR A 61 -11.49 3.09 12.88
C THR A 61 -11.57 2.11 11.72
N ILE A 62 -12.70 1.40 11.58
CA ILE A 62 -12.90 0.46 10.47
C ILE A 62 -12.84 1.20 9.13
N ARG A 63 -13.58 2.31 8.98
CA ARG A 63 -13.60 3.10 7.73
C ARG A 63 -12.25 3.69 7.37
N VAL A 64 -11.48 4.15 8.36
CA VAL A 64 -10.10 4.62 8.12
C VAL A 64 -9.25 3.47 7.55
N PHE A 65 -9.25 2.30 8.19
CA PHE A 65 -8.49 1.15 7.70
C PHE A 65 -8.97 0.69 6.32
N THR A 66 -10.28 0.63 6.05
CA THR A 66 -10.78 0.29 4.70
C THR A 66 -10.32 1.30 3.65
N GLY A 67 -10.29 2.59 4.00
CA GLY A 67 -9.75 3.63 3.12
C GLY A 67 -8.26 3.45 2.83
N LEU A 68 -7.46 3.05 3.81
CA LEU A 68 -6.04 2.72 3.63
C LEU A 68 -5.87 1.46 2.78
N THR A 69 -6.66 0.40 3.02
CA THR A 69 -6.68 -0.82 2.20
C THR A 69 -6.85 -0.51 0.71
N LEU A 70 -7.72 0.44 0.35
CA LEU A 70 -7.90 0.86 -1.04
C LEU A 70 -6.62 1.47 -1.63
N LEU A 71 -5.95 2.35 -0.88
CA LEU A 71 -4.74 3.01 -1.34
C LEU A 71 -3.57 2.02 -1.50
N ASP A 72 -3.37 1.12 -0.55
CA ASP A 72 -2.37 0.04 -0.64
C ASP A 72 -2.68 -0.88 -1.83
N THR A 73 -3.95 -1.17 -2.08
CA THR A 73 -4.37 -1.98 -3.24
C THR A 73 -4.04 -1.27 -4.56
N ILE A 74 -4.30 0.04 -4.67
CA ILE A 74 -3.95 0.84 -5.85
C ILE A 74 -2.43 0.82 -6.06
N GLN A 75 -1.66 1.00 -5.00
CA GLN A 75 -0.20 1.04 -5.10
C GLN A 75 0.39 -0.31 -5.50
N ASN A 76 -0.10 -1.40 -4.91
CA ASN A 76 0.28 -2.76 -5.26
C ASN A 76 0.00 -3.08 -6.73
N THR A 77 -1.24 -2.82 -7.17
CA THR A 77 -1.76 -3.35 -8.43
C THR A 77 -1.44 -2.48 -9.64
N VAL A 78 -1.30 -1.17 -9.42
CA VAL A 78 -1.09 -0.18 -10.49
C VAL A 78 0.17 0.64 -10.22
N GLY A 79 0.30 1.25 -9.04
CA GLY A 79 1.32 2.26 -8.76
C GLY A 79 2.76 1.77 -8.93
N ALA A 80 3.23 0.88 -8.05
CA ALA A 80 4.59 0.35 -8.12
C ALA A 80 4.88 -0.33 -9.48
N PRO A 81 3.98 -1.18 -10.05
CA PRO A 81 4.18 -1.74 -11.40
C PRO A 81 4.31 -0.67 -12.50
N SER A 82 3.50 0.38 -12.48
CA SER A 82 3.54 1.45 -13.49
C SER A 82 4.84 2.27 -13.43
N MET A 83 5.54 2.31 -12.30
CA MET A 83 6.84 2.98 -12.18
C MET A 83 8.01 2.13 -12.67
N MET A 84 7.87 0.80 -12.75
CA MET A 84 8.96 -0.09 -13.17
C MET A 84 9.46 0.19 -14.59
N VAL A 85 8.57 0.60 -15.50
CA VAL A 85 8.94 0.91 -16.89
C VAL A 85 9.84 2.14 -17.02
N ASP A 86 9.88 2.99 -15.98
CA ASP A 86 10.67 4.22 -15.91
C ASP A 86 11.86 4.10 -14.93
N ALA A 87 12.16 2.88 -14.50
CA ALA A 87 13.34 2.60 -13.70
C ALA A 87 14.61 2.92 -14.49
N GLN A 88 15.58 3.53 -13.83
CA GLN A 88 16.85 3.93 -14.43
C GLN A 88 17.85 2.78 -14.44
N THR A 89 17.70 1.84 -13.50
CA THR A 89 18.56 0.66 -13.37
C THR A 89 17.71 -0.61 -13.30
N PRO A 90 18.23 -1.77 -13.74
CA PRO A 90 17.53 -3.04 -13.54
C PRO A 90 17.42 -3.41 -12.05
N HIS A 91 18.24 -2.82 -11.18
CA HIS A 91 18.20 -3.03 -9.74
C HIS A 91 17.04 -2.26 -9.09
N GLU A 92 16.72 -1.06 -9.57
CA GLU A 92 15.54 -0.29 -9.18
C GLU A 92 14.25 -1.05 -9.52
N GLU A 93 14.17 -1.69 -10.70
CA GLU A 93 13.03 -2.56 -11.04
C GLU A 93 12.85 -3.67 -9.99
N ALA A 94 13.94 -4.31 -9.57
CA ALA A 94 13.88 -5.33 -8.53
C ALA A 94 13.39 -4.76 -7.18
N VAL A 95 13.87 -3.58 -6.78
CA VAL A 95 13.39 -2.86 -5.59
C VAL A 95 11.89 -2.59 -5.67
N LEU A 96 11.39 -2.08 -6.80
CA LEU A 96 9.96 -1.80 -7.01
C LEU A 96 9.10 -3.07 -6.95
N THR A 97 9.62 -4.24 -7.34
CA THR A 97 8.87 -5.50 -7.18
C THR A 97 8.71 -5.88 -5.71
N ASN A 98 9.72 -5.61 -4.88
CA ASN A 98 9.62 -5.81 -3.44
C ASN A 98 8.63 -4.82 -2.82
N ILE A 99 8.66 -3.54 -3.22
CA ILE A 99 7.68 -2.53 -2.78
C ILE A 99 6.27 -3.00 -3.13
N ALA A 100 6.00 -3.36 -4.39
CA ALA A 100 4.70 -3.86 -4.81
C ALA A 100 4.22 -5.03 -3.94
N PHE A 101 5.10 -6.01 -3.68
CA PHE A 101 4.77 -7.12 -2.79
C PHE A 101 4.44 -6.66 -1.36
N MET A 102 5.21 -5.73 -0.79
CA MET A 102 4.95 -5.21 0.56
C MET A 102 3.63 -4.45 0.65
N GLU A 103 3.20 -3.74 -0.42
CA GLU A 103 1.86 -3.12 -0.44
C GLU A 103 0.73 -4.15 -0.37
N ALA A 104 0.90 -5.35 -0.95
CA ALA A 104 -0.07 -6.43 -0.75
C ALA A 104 -0.07 -6.94 0.70
N VAL A 105 1.10 -6.96 1.35
CA VAL A 105 1.20 -7.30 2.78
C VAL A 105 0.49 -6.25 3.62
N HIS A 106 0.65 -4.96 3.31
CA HIS A 106 -0.05 -3.86 3.97
C HIS A 106 -1.58 -4.00 3.82
N ALA A 107 -2.08 -4.14 2.60
CA ALA A 107 -3.51 -4.33 2.33
C ALA A 107 -4.09 -5.56 3.07
N ARG A 108 -3.33 -6.67 3.10
CA ARG A 108 -3.71 -7.88 3.83
C ARG A 108 -3.74 -7.68 5.34
N SER A 109 -2.87 -6.83 5.89
CA SER A 109 -2.77 -6.62 7.33
C SER A 109 -4.05 -6.04 7.94
N TYR A 110 -4.74 -5.12 7.25
CA TYR A 110 -6.03 -4.60 7.72
C TYR A 110 -7.09 -5.68 7.80
N SER A 111 -7.09 -6.64 6.85
CA SER A 111 -7.99 -7.80 6.92
C SER A 111 -7.71 -8.68 8.14
N SER A 112 -6.46 -8.80 8.59
CA SER A 112 -6.12 -9.49 9.85
C SER A 112 -6.65 -8.73 11.08
N ILE A 113 -6.63 -7.39 11.07
CA ILE A 113 -7.24 -6.54 12.10
C ILE A 113 -8.76 -6.77 12.12
N PHE A 114 -9.41 -6.68 10.95
CA PHE A 114 -10.85 -6.87 10.81
C PHE A 114 -11.30 -8.25 11.29
N SER A 115 -10.61 -9.32 10.89
CA SER A 115 -10.97 -10.68 11.32
C SER A 115 -10.84 -10.90 12.83
N THR A 116 -10.05 -10.07 13.51
CA THR A 116 -9.79 -10.21 14.95
C THR A 116 -10.72 -9.33 15.79
N LEU A 117 -10.97 -8.10 15.35
CA LEU A 117 -11.66 -7.08 16.15
C LEU A 117 -13.11 -6.82 15.73
N CYS A 118 -13.47 -7.10 14.48
CA CYS A 118 -14.73 -6.66 13.88
C CYS A 118 -15.64 -7.85 13.53
N SER A 119 -16.95 -7.60 13.46
CA SER A 119 -17.89 -8.53 12.86
C SER A 119 -17.88 -8.42 11.33
N THR A 120 -18.23 -9.50 10.64
CA THR A 120 -18.35 -9.51 9.16
C THR A 120 -19.28 -8.41 8.65
N LYS A 121 -20.38 -8.14 9.36
CA LYS A 121 -21.34 -7.10 8.97
C LYS A 121 -20.73 -5.70 8.96
N GLU A 122 -19.95 -5.35 9.98
CA GLU A 122 -19.30 -4.03 10.07
C GLU A 122 -18.25 -3.86 8.96
N VAL A 123 -17.53 -4.94 8.65
CA VAL A 123 -16.55 -4.97 7.58
C VAL A 123 -17.25 -4.77 6.23
N ASP A 124 -18.27 -5.56 5.90
CA ASP A 124 -19.01 -5.44 4.63
C ASP A 124 -19.60 -4.04 4.45
N GLU A 125 -20.12 -3.44 5.52
CA GLU A 125 -20.64 -2.07 5.50
C GLU A 125 -19.54 -1.04 5.25
N ALA A 126 -18.34 -1.21 5.83
CA ALA A 126 -17.22 -0.32 5.59
C ALA A 126 -16.67 -0.44 4.16
N PHE A 127 -16.62 -1.65 3.61
CA PHE A 127 -16.22 -1.86 2.21
C PHE A 127 -17.23 -1.22 1.25
N ARG A 128 -18.54 -1.42 1.45
CA ARG A 128 -19.58 -0.69 0.69
C ARG A 128 -19.41 0.83 0.82
N TRP A 129 -19.22 1.33 2.04
CA TRP A 129 -18.96 2.76 2.26
C TRP A 129 -17.74 3.25 1.47
N SER A 130 -16.67 2.45 1.38
CA SER A 130 -15.46 2.85 0.68
C SER A 130 -15.67 3.00 -0.84
N GLU A 131 -16.53 2.17 -1.42
CA GLU A 131 -16.94 2.23 -2.83
C GLU A 131 -17.83 3.45 -3.11
N GLU A 132 -18.70 3.81 -2.16
CA GLU A 132 -19.68 4.89 -2.31
C GLU A 132 -19.14 6.26 -1.86
N ASN A 133 -18.08 6.32 -1.05
CA ASN A 133 -17.58 7.57 -0.48
C ASN A 133 -16.96 8.47 -1.56
N PRO A 134 -17.55 9.65 -1.85
CA PRO A 134 -17.12 10.46 -2.99
C PRO A 134 -15.72 11.04 -2.82
N GLN A 135 -15.30 11.36 -1.58
CA GLN A 135 -13.97 11.91 -1.32
C GLN A 135 -12.87 10.85 -1.46
N LEU A 136 -13.11 9.63 -0.98
CA LEU A 136 -12.19 8.50 -1.11
C LEU A 136 -12.03 8.09 -2.57
N GLN A 137 -13.15 7.96 -3.29
CA GLN A 137 -13.12 7.66 -4.72
C GLN A 137 -12.49 8.78 -5.55
N ALA A 138 -12.70 10.05 -5.18
CA ALA A 138 -12.06 11.18 -5.86
C ALA A 138 -10.54 11.18 -5.68
N LYS A 139 -10.02 10.95 -4.47
CA LYS A 139 -8.56 10.87 -4.27
C LYS A 139 -7.95 9.67 -5.02
N ALA A 140 -8.64 8.53 -5.03
CA ALA A 140 -8.18 7.34 -5.75
C ALA A 140 -8.08 7.61 -7.26
N ARG A 141 -9.11 8.22 -7.84
CA ARG A 141 -9.11 8.59 -9.27
C ARG A 141 -7.99 9.56 -9.64
N LEU A 142 -7.76 10.60 -8.84
CA LEU A 142 -6.68 11.56 -9.08
C LEU A 142 -5.31 10.87 -9.17
N ILE A 143 -5.03 9.91 -8.28
CA ILE A 143 -3.77 9.17 -8.32
C ILE A 143 -3.70 8.22 -9.51
N LEU A 144 -4.80 7.51 -9.81
CA LEU A 144 -4.86 6.58 -10.93
C LEU A 144 -4.70 7.27 -12.29
N GLU A 145 -5.20 8.50 -12.45
CA GLU A 145 -5.01 9.32 -13.65
C GLU A 145 -3.52 9.62 -13.90
N GLU A 146 -2.75 9.90 -12.85
CA GLU A 146 -1.30 10.14 -12.95
C GLU A 146 -0.49 8.84 -13.14
N TYR A 147 -1.04 7.70 -12.76
CA TYR A 147 -0.44 6.38 -12.97
C TYR A 147 -0.64 5.81 -14.37
N ASP A 148 -1.48 6.43 -15.20
CA ASP A 148 -1.66 6.01 -16.59
C ASP A 148 -0.30 5.97 -17.31
N ALA A 149 -0.12 4.94 -18.14
CA ALA A 149 1.10 4.71 -18.90
C ALA A 149 1.37 5.85 -19.91
N ALA A 150 0.35 6.61 -20.30
CA ALA A 150 0.49 7.80 -21.14
C ALA A 150 0.98 9.05 -20.38
N SER A 151 0.93 9.04 -19.05
CA SER A 151 1.33 10.17 -18.19
C SER A 151 2.85 10.29 -18.07
N ASP A 152 3.34 11.50 -17.76
CA ASP A 152 4.77 11.78 -17.59
C ASP A 152 5.35 10.93 -16.44
N PRO A 153 6.46 10.19 -16.67
CA PRO A 153 7.17 9.43 -15.63
C PRO A 153 7.43 10.20 -14.33
N LEU A 154 7.73 11.49 -14.44
CA LEU A 154 8.00 12.33 -13.27
C LEU A 154 6.70 12.67 -12.52
N GLN A 155 5.60 12.93 -13.23
CA GLN A 155 4.29 13.17 -12.61
C GLN A 155 3.80 11.92 -11.88
N ARG A 156 3.97 10.74 -12.47
CA ARG A 156 3.68 9.45 -11.83
C ARG A 156 4.44 9.28 -10.51
N LYS A 157 5.74 9.56 -10.51
CA LYS A 157 6.58 9.50 -9.30
C LYS A 157 6.15 10.53 -8.25
N ILE A 158 5.77 11.75 -8.66
CA ILE A 158 5.23 12.79 -7.74
C ILE A 158 3.92 12.33 -7.12
N ALA A 159 2.99 11.80 -7.93
CA ALA A 159 1.71 11.28 -7.44
C ALA A 159 1.92 10.15 -6.44
N SER A 160 2.84 9.22 -6.73
CA SER A 160 3.20 8.17 -5.79
C SER A 160 3.79 8.71 -4.49
N VAL A 161 4.67 9.70 -4.54
CA VAL A 161 5.21 10.31 -3.31
C VAL A 161 4.11 10.99 -2.50
N PHE A 162 3.17 11.71 -3.12
CA PHE A 162 2.03 12.28 -2.41
C PHE A 162 1.07 11.23 -1.86
N LEU A 163 0.88 10.10 -2.55
CA LEU A 163 0.15 8.97 -2.02
C LEU A 163 0.82 8.48 -0.73
N GLU A 164 2.07 8.01 -0.84
CA GLU A 164 2.86 7.37 0.22
C GLU A 164 3.11 8.28 1.43
N SER A 165 3.52 9.52 1.18
CA SER A 165 4.09 10.40 2.22
C SER A 165 3.08 11.42 2.75
N PHE A 166 1.89 11.53 2.18
CA PHE A 166 0.88 12.49 2.61
C PHE A 166 -0.51 11.87 2.76
N LEU A 167 -1.08 11.26 1.71
CA LEU A 167 -2.45 10.76 1.76
C LEU A 167 -2.63 9.64 2.78
N PHE A 168 -1.69 8.70 2.86
CA PHE A 168 -1.69 7.64 3.87
C PHE A 168 -1.68 8.18 5.32
N TYR A 169 -0.94 9.26 5.58
CA TYR A 169 -0.81 9.82 6.93
C TYR A 169 -2.10 10.44 7.47
N SER A 170 -3.05 10.79 6.59
CA SER A 170 -4.40 11.17 7.02
C SER A 170 -5.14 10.03 7.73
N GLY A 171 -4.85 8.76 7.38
CA GLY A 171 -5.38 7.59 8.07
C GLY A 171 -4.52 7.14 9.24
N PHE A 172 -3.19 7.17 9.10
CA PHE A 172 -2.27 6.74 10.17
C PHE A 172 -2.33 7.59 11.44
N TYR A 173 -2.93 8.79 11.39
CA TYR A 173 -3.19 9.57 12.60
C TYR A 173 -3.99 8.79 13.65
N LEU A 174 -5.01 8.03 13.24
CA LEU A 174 -5.95 7.40 14.17
C LEU A 174 -5.35 6.24 15.00
N PRO A 175 -4.66 5.23 14.42
CA PRO A 175 -4.00 4.20 15.22
C PRO A 175 -2.94 4.81 16.16
N MET A 176 -2.21 5.84 15.72
CA MET A 176 -1.26 6.56 16.59
C MET A 176 -1.96 7.32 17.73
N TYR A 177 -3.12 7.91 17.45
CA TYR A 177 -3.97 8.54 18.46
C TYR A 177 -4.45 7.53 19.51
N TRP A 178 -4.85 6.33 19.12
CA TRP A 178 -5.22 5.26 20.05
C TRP A 178 -4.03 4.79 20.88
N SER A 179 -2.90 4.51 20.22
CA SER A 179 -1.66 4.06 20.86
C SER A 179 -1.18 5.05 21.93
N SER A 180 -1.24 6.36 21.67
CA SER A 180 -0.88 7.41 22.64
C SER A 180 -1.73 7.42 23.93
N ARG A 181 -2.86 6.70 23.94
CA ARG A 181 -3.79 6.56 25.09
C ARG A 181 -3.76 5.15 25.69
N GLY A 182 -2.79 4.32 25.30
CA GLY A 182 -2.72 2.92 25.73
C GLY A 182 -3.90 2.09 25.23
N LYS A 183 -4.51 2.49 24.11
CA LYS A 183 -5.58 1.74 23.44
C LYS A 183 -5.07 1.20 22.12
N LEU A 184 -5.49 -0.01 21.76
CA LEU A 184 -5.16 -0.66 20.48
C LEU A 184 -3.65 -0.60 20.19
N THR A 185 -2.80 -1.00 21.15
CA THR A 185 -1.34 -0.80 21.05
C THR A 185 -0.65 -1.83 20.16
N ASN A 186 -1.32 -2.92 19.81
CA ASN A 186 -0.81 -3.92 18.86
C ASN A 186 -1.29 -3.64 17.42
N THR A 187 -2.45 -2.97 17.29
CA THR A 187 -3.07 -2.54 16.03
C THR A 187 -2.31 -1.35 15.43
#